data_AF-A0A227J0Z3-F1
#
_entry.id   AF-A0A227J0Z3-F1
#
_cell.length_a   1.000
_cell.length_b   1.000
_cell.length_c   1.000
_cell.angle_alpha   90.00
_cell.angle_beta   90.00
_cell.angle_gamma   90.00
#
_symmetry.space_group_name_H-M   'P 1'
#
loop_
_entity.id
_entity.type
_entity.pdbx_description
1 polymer ?
#
loop_
_entity_poly.entity_id
_entity_poly.type
_entity_poly.pdbx_seq_one_letter_code
_entity_poly.pdbx_strand_id
1 'polypeptide(L)' 'LFGSIGTRDIAEAITAAGVEVAKSEVRLPEGALRTTGEFEISVQLHSEVFATAKVQVVAAE' A
#
# COMPACT_ATOMS: atom_id res chain seq x y z
N LEU A 1 -3.21 8.61 -15.33
CA LEU A 1 -2.88 7.24 -14.86
C LEU A 1 -1.81 6.62 -15.74
N PHE A 2 -0.54 6.93 -15.46
CA PHE A 2 0.63 6.28 -16.02
C PHE A 2 1.34 5.55 -14.88
N GLY A 3 1.25 4.23 -14.83
CA GLY A 3 1.91 3.41 -13.81
C GLY A 3 0.93 2.58 -12.99
N SER A 4 1.24 1.29 -12.84
CA SER A 4 0.54 0.42 -11.89
C SER A 4 1.09 0.73 -10.50
N ILE A 5 0.24 1.04 -9.53
CA ILE A 5 0.67 1.25 -8.14
C ILE A 5 0.92 -0.13 -7.53
N GLY A 6 2.19 -0.42 -7.26
CA GLY A 6 2.62 -1.71 -6.71
C GLY A 6 2.77 -1.69 -5.19
N THR A 7 3.13 -2.84 -4.62
CA THR A 7 3.48 -2.94 -3.19
C THR A 7 4.63 -2.00 -2.80
N ARG A 8 5.52 -1.70 -3.74
CA ARG A 8 6.66 -0.80 -3.52
C ARG A 8 6.24 0.65 -3.29
N ASP A 9 5.41 1.21 -4.17
CA ASP A 9 4.94 2.59 -4.04
C ASP A 9 4.15 2.77 -2.74
N ILE A 10 3.37 1.77 -2.37
CA ILE A 10 2.60 1.78 -1.12
C ILE A 10 3.53 1.71 0.10
N ALA A 11 4.55 0.83 0.06
CA ALA A 11 5.56 0.75 1.12
C ALA A 11 6.34 2.06 1.27
N GLU A 12 6.72 2.69 0.17
CA GLU A 12 7.40 4.01 0.16
C GLU A 12 6.47 5.10 0.74
N ALA A 13 5.18 5.11 0.40
CA ALA A 13 4.21 6.06 0.96
C ALA A 13 3.99 5.87 2.48
N ILE A 14 3.90 4.62 2.95
CA ILE A 14 3.78 4.31 4.38
C ILE A 14 5.06 4.68 5.14
N THR A 15 6.22 4.41 4.54
CA THR A 15 7.53 4.80 5.08
C THR A 15 7.66 6.32 5.16
N ALA A 16 7.19 7.05 4.16
CA ALA A 16 7.12 8.51 4.18
C ALA A 16 6.17 9.06 5.25
N ALA A 17 5.12 8.31 5.61
CA ALA A 17 4.24 8.63 6.74
C ALA A 17 4.86 8.33 8.12
N GLY A 18 6.08 7.75 8.16
CA GLY A 18 6.86 7.53 9.38
C GLY A 18 6.87 6.09 9.90
N VAL A 19 6.29 5.13 9.17
CA VAL A 19 6.32 3.71 9.54
C VAL A 19 7.15 2.95 8.50
N GLU A 20 8.35 2.49 8.88
CA GLU A 20 9.19 1.69 8.00
C GLU A 20 8.49 0.37 7.66
N VAL A 21 8.04 0.23 6.41
CA VAL A 21 7.37 -0.97 5.90
C VAL A 21 8.10 -1.45 4.66
N ALA A 22 8.44 -2.74 4.60
CA ALA A 22 9.01 -3.35 3.42
C ALA A 22 7.91 -3.77 2.43
N LYS A 23 8.22 -3.75 1.13
CA LYS A 23 7.32 -4.25 0.07
C LYS A 23 6.85 -5.69 0.26
N SER A 24 7.59 -6.50 1.03
CA SER A 24 7.27 -7.91 1.35
C SER A 24 6.22 -8.06 2.44
N GLU A 25 6.08 -7.03 3.28
CA GLU A 25 5.12 -6.96 4.38
C GLU A 25 3.76 -6.45 3.89
N VAL A 26 3.74 -5.76 2.75
CA VAL A 26 2.52 -5.29 2.10
C VAL A 26 1.80 -6.46 1.42
N ARG A 27 0.61 -6.80 1.91
CA ARG A 27 -0.31 -7.75 1.27
C ARG A 27 -1.31 -6.98 0.43
N LEU A 28 -1.23 -7.20 -0.88
CA LEU A 28 -2.20 -6.73 -1.86
C LEU A 28 -3.07 -7.92 -2.32
N PRO A 29 -4.22 -8.19 -1.68
CA PRO A 29 -5.09 -9.30 -2.09
C PRO A 29 -5.67 -9.09 -3.49
N GLU A 30 -5.94 -7.83 -3.88
CA GLU A 30 -6.46 -7.49 -5.22
C GLU A 30 -5.37 -7.20 -6.26
N GLY A 31 -4.09 -7.29 -5.88
CA GLY A 31 -2.96 -7.03 -6.76
C GLY A 31 -2.67 -5.54 -6.98
N ALA A 32 -2.04 -5.22 -8.12
CA ALA A 32 -1.60 -3.85 -8.41
C ALA A 32 -2.78 -2.92 -8.70
N LEU A 33 -2.83 -1.78 -8.01
CA LEU A 33 -3.91 -0.81 -8.14
C LEU A 33 -3.73 0.00 -9.42
N ARG A 34 -4.76 -0.02 -10.28
CA ARG A 34 -4.81 0.71 -11.56
C ARG A 34 -6.00 1.65 -11.67
N THR A 35 -6.73 1.81 -10.57
CA THR A 35 -7.95 2.62 -10.46
C THR A 35 -7.78 3.61 -9.32
N THR A 36 -8.40 4.79 -9.48
CA THR A 36 -8.47 5.80 -8.42
C THR A 36 -9.61 5.45 -7.47
N GLY A 37 -9.36 5.54 -6.17
CA GLY A 37 -10.32 5.13 -5.15
C GLY A 37 -9.65 4.88 -3.81
N GLU A 38 -10.46 4.46 -2.84
CA GLU A 38 -9.98 4.02 -1.53
C GLU A 38 -9.79 2.51 -1.53
N PHE A 39 -8.63 2.07 -1.06
CA PHE A 39 -8.28 0.66 -0.96
C PHE A 39 -7.78 0.36 0.44
N GLU A 40 -8.24 -0.76 0.99
CA GLU A 40 -7.75 -1.28 2.27
C GLU A 40 -6.69 -2.34 1.99
N ILE A 41 -5.47 -2.10 2.48
CA ILE A 41 -4.37 -3.05 2.39
C ILE A 41 -4.03 -3.60 3.76
N SER A 42 -3.58 -4.85 3.80
CA SER A 42 -3.10 -5.49 5.01
C SER A 42 -1.58 -5.44 5.03
N VAL A 43 -1.01 -4.89 6.09
CA VAL A 43 0.43 -4.87 6.34
C VAL A 43 0.72 -5.87 7.44
N GLN A 44 1.55 -6.85 7.12
CA GLN A 44 2.02 -7.84 8.09
C GLN A 44 3.31 -7.34 8.73
N LEU A 45 3.23 -6.73 9.91
CA LEU A 45 4.38 -6.22 10.67
C LEU A 45 5.13 -7.34 11.39
N HIS A 46 4.42 -8.41 11.76
CA HIS A 46 5.00 -9.60 12.37
C HIS A 46 4.16 -10.83 12.01
N SER A 47 4.67 -12.03 12.30
CA SER A 47 4.01 -13.33 12.04
C SER A 47 2.56 -13.40 12.53
N GLU A 48 2.25 -12.69 13.63
CA GLU A 48 0.95 -12.69 14.30
C GLU A 48 0.30 -11.30 14.35
N VAL A 49 0.97 -10.26 13.84
CA VAL A 49 0.49 -8.87 13.90
C VAL A 49 0.23 -8.37 12.50
N PHE A 50 -1.05 -8.14 12.23
CA PHE A 50 -1.55 -7.55 10.99
C PHE A 50 -2.14 -6.18 11.30
N ALA A 51 -1.74 -5.18 10.52
CA ALA A 51 -2.29 -3.84 10.54
C ALA A 51 -3.02 -3.59 9.23
N THR A 52 -4.18 -2.94 9.28
CA THR A 52 -4.89 -2.48 8.08
C THR A 52 -4.55 -1.04 7.80
N ALA A 53 -4.02 -0.74 6.61
CA ALA A 53 -3.75 0.62 6.16
C ALA A 53 -4.72 1.00 5.05
N LYS A 54 -5.37 2.16 5.20
CA LYS A 54 -6.23 2.75 4.17
C LYS A 54 -5.37 3.57 3.22
N VAL A 55 -5.38 3.22 1.95
CA VAL A 55 -4.64 3.92 0.90
C VAL A 55 -5.66 4.59 -0.02
N GLN A 56 -5.57 5.91 -0.13
CA GLN A 56 -6.39 6.67 -1.06
C GLN A 56 -5.57 6.99 -2.31
N VAL A 57 -5.97 6.43 -3.44
CA VAL A 57 -5.38 6.71 -4.75
C VAL A 57 -6.09 7.90 -5.35
N VAL A 58 -5.50 9.09 -5.18
CA VAL A 58 -5.91 10.33 -5.84
C VAL A 58 -5.26 10.45 -7.21
N ALA A 59 -6.02 10.96 -8.19
CA ALA A 59 -5.42 11.35 -9.47
C ALA A 59 -4.48 12.54 -9.22
N ALA A 60 -3.18 12.35 -9.45
CA ALA A 60 -2.26 13.47 -9.51
C ALA A 60 -2.55 14.25 -10.80
N GLU A 61 -2.82 15.56 -10.64
CA GLU A 61 -3.00 16.54 -11.72
C GLU A 61 -1.68 16.77 -12.47
#